data_AF-A0A1H0IY46-F1
#
_entry.id   AF-A0A1H0IY46-F1
#
_cell.length_a   1.000
_cell.length_b   1.000
_cell.length_c   1.000
_cell.angle_alpha   90.00
_cell.angle_beta   90.00
_cell.angle_gamma   90.00
#
_symmetry.space_group_name_H-M   'P 1'
#
loop_
_entity.id
_entity.type
_entity.pdbx_description
1 polymer ?
#
loop_
_entity_poly.entity_id
_entity_poly.type
_entity_poly.pdbx_seq_one_letter_code
_entity_poly.pdbx_strand_id
1 'polypeptide(L)'
;MTSDDVWPGAVRQAAEELGYRGADVPRTVAGILGALHAKRRDAFHADLAALSHGIAFEVFLDQWWTQAVVDAAPDEHAREAALEFADLAVAYRISAGDGPTLSTAEVEQMIGLHLSAGAQ
;
A
#
# COMPACT_ATOMS: atom_id res chain seq x y z
N MET A 1 2.83 -21.04 1.67
CA MET A 1 2.21 -19.91 0.96
C MET A 1 3.36 -19.04 0.50
N THR A 2 3.65 -19.03 -0.80
CA THR A 2 4.71 -18.19 -1.38
C THR A 2 4.27 -16.72 -1.31
N SER A 3 5.20 -15.76 -1.13
CA SER A 3 4.86 -14.33 -1.07
C SER A 3 4.02 -13.84 -2.26
N ASP A 4 4.12 -14.51 -3.41
CA ASP A 4 3.32 -14.23 -4.61
C ASP A 4 1.80 -14.46 -4.44
N ASP A 5 1.37 -15.32 -3.50
CA ASP A 5 -0.06 -15.62 -3.26
C ASP A 5 -0.71 -14.73 -2.20
N VAL A 6 0.10 -14.02 -1.40
CA VAL A 6 -0.38 -13.20 -0.28
C VAL A 6 -1.23 -12.03 -0.78
N TRP A 7 -0.75 -11.36 -1.83
CA TRP A 7 -1.43 -10.18 -2.38
C TRP A 7 -2.77 -10.51 -3.05
N PRO A 8 -2.85 -11.45 -4.01
CA PRO A 8 -4.15 -11.83 -4.61
C PRO A 8 -5.15 -12.33 -3.57
N GLY A 9 -4.69 -13.05 -2.53
CA GLY A 9 -5.54 -13.50 -1.42
C GLY A 9 -6.13 -12.33 -0.62
N ALA A 10 -5.28 -11.35 -0.25
CA ALA A 10 -5.69 -10.17 0.51
C ALA A 10 -6.70 -9.30 -0.25
N VAL A 11 -6.47 -9.07 -1.55
CA VAL A 11 -7.38 -8.32 -2.41
C VAL A 11 -8.74 -9.00 -2.50
N ARG A 12 -8.75 -10.33 -2.74
CA ARG A 12 -10.01 -11.10 -2.82
C ARG A 12 -10.79 -11.02 -1.51
N GLN A 13 -10.12 -11.20 -0.38
CA GLN A 13 -10.76 -11.18 0.93
C GLN A 13 -11.39 -9.82 1.23
N ALA A 14 -10.68 -8.71 0.98
CA ALA A 14 -11.22 -7.36 1.14
C ALA A 14 -12.43 -7.09 0.22
N ALA A 15 -12.36 -7.55 -1.04
CA ALA A 15 -13.45 -7.38 -2.00
C ALA A 15 -14.70 -8.19 -1.65
N GLU A 16 -14.53 -9.36 -1.04
CA GLU A 16 -15.62 -10.19 -0.55
C GLU A 16 -16.30 -9.56 0.67
N GLU A 17 -15.52 -9.06 1.63
CA GLU A 17 -16.03 -8.48 2.87
C GLU A 17 -16.79 -7.17 2.66
N LEU A 18 -16.25 -6.27 1.83
CA LEU A 18 -16.89 -4.98 1.56
C LEU A 18 -17.85 -5.02 0.37
N GLY A 19 -17.97 -6.16 -0.32
CA GLY A 19 -18.75 -6.25 -1.55
C GLY A 19 -18.21 -5.38 -2.68
N TYR A 20 -16.92 -5.03 -2.66
CA TYR A 20 -16.29 -4.14 -3.64
C TYR A 20 -16.23 -4.77 -5.04
N ARG A 21 -16.62 -4.02 -6.06
CA ARG A 21 -16.65 -4.44 -7.49
C ARG A 21 -16.03 -3.39 -8.42
N GLY A 22 -15.17 -2.53 -7.89
CA GLY A 22 -14.50 -1.48 -8.65
C GLY A 22 -13.36 -1.99 -9.52
N ALA A 23 -12.48 -1.07 -9.93
CA ALA A 23 -11.40 -1.36 -10.87
C ALA A 23 -10.38 -2.34 -10.27
N ASP A 24 -9.94 -3.30 -11.10
CA ASP A 24 -8.81 -4.18 -10.78
C ASP A 24 -7.50 -3.49 -11.20
N VAL A 25 -6.79 -2.94 -10.23
CA VAL A 25 -5.50 -2.27 -10.45
C VAL A 25 -4.37 -3.24 -10.10
N PRO A 26 -3.48 -3.61 -11.05
CA PRO A 26 -2.34 -4.45 -10.73
C PRO A 26 -1.35 -3.72 -9.79
N ARG A 27 -0.95 -4.37 -8.68
CA ARG A 27 0.05 -3.85 -7.73
C ARG A 27 1.48 -3.99 -8.28
N THR A 28 1.73 -3.29 -9.38
CA THR A 28 3.04 -3.17 -10.04
C THR A 28 3.26 -1.70 -10.40
N VAL A 29 4.51 -1.28 -10.57
CA VAL A 29 4.84 0.10 -10.97
C VAL A 29 4.06 0.52 -12.23
N ALA A 30 4.01 -0.34 -13.25
CA ALA A 30 3.31 -0.06 -14.50
C ALA A 30 1.77 -0.03 -14.32
N GLY A 31 1.20 -0.96 -13.56
CA GLY A 31 -0.24 -1.01 -13.29
C GLY A 31 -0.73 0.20 -12.52
N ILE A 32 0.01 0.58 -11.48
CA ILE A 32 -0.26 1.76 -10.66
C ILE A 32 -0.17 3.04 -11.51
N LEU A 33 0.92 3.23 -12.26
CA LEU A 33 1.08 4.39 -13.17
C LEU A 33 -0.04 4.50 -14.20
N GLY A 34 -0.53 3.36 -14.72
CA GLY A 34 -1.61 3.32 -15.69
C GLY A 34 -2.96 3.78 -15.13
N ALA A 35 -3.23 3.49 -13.85
CA ALA A 35 -4.47 3.84 -13.17
C ALA A 35 -4.43 5.22 -12.47
N LEU A 36 -3.23 5.73 -12.14
CA LEU A 36 -3.09 7.02 -11.47
C LEU A 36 -3.59 8.19 -12.32
N HIS A 37 -4.26 9.13 -11.63
CA HIS A 37 -4.62 10.40 -12.23
C HIS A 37 -3.36 11.19 -12.63
N ALA A 38 -3.40 11.87 -13.77
CA ALA A 38 -2.23 12.53 -14.37
C ALA A 38 -1.48 13.47 -13.40
N LYS A 39 -2.23 14.21 -12.55
CA LYS A 39 -1.69 15.14 -11.54
C LYS A 39 -0.79 14.48 -10.48
N ARG A 40 -0.85 13.16 -10.31
CA ARG A 40 -0.08 12.43 -9.29
C ARG A 40 1.15 11.72 -9.84
N ARG A 41 1.30 11.63 -11.17
CA ARG A 41 2.38 10.87 -11.81
C ARG A 41 3.76 11.44 -11.48
N ASP A 42 3.87 12.76 -11.39
CA ASP A 42 5.13 13.41 -11.02
C ASP A 42 5.55 13.08 -9.59
N ALA A 43 4.60 13.09 -8.65
CA ALA A 43 4.83 12.70 -7.25
C ALA A 43 5.20 11.21 -7.14
N PHE A 44 4.51 10.34 -7.88
CA PHE A 44 4.84 8.91 -7.94
C PHE A 44 6.28 8.69 -8.41
N HIS A 45 6.71 9.38 -9.48
CA HIS A 45 8.07 9.26 -9.99
C HIS A 45 9.12 9.83 -9.02
N ALA A 46 8.81 10.94 -8.33
CA ALA A 46 9.68 11.52 -7.32
C ALA A 46 9.91 10.55 -6.15
N ASP A 47 8.82 9.97 -5.63
CA ASP A 47 8.90 8.96 -4.57
C ASP A 47 9.69 7.73 -5.02
N LEU A 48 9.40 7.21 -6.21
CA LEU A 48 10.11 6.06 -6.79
C LEU A 48 11.62 6.31 -6.92
N ALA A 49 12.01 7.51 -7.33
CA ALA A 49 13.42 7.90 -7.45
C ALA A 49 14.11 8.06 -6.08
N ALA A 50 13.37 8.36 -5.03
CA ALA A 50 13.87 8.51 -3.67
C ALA A 50 14.00 7.18 -2.92
N LEU A 51 13.46 6.07 -3.46
CA LEU A 51 13.46 4.79 -2.76
C LEU A 51 14.85 4.17 -2.65
N SER A 52 15.14 3.70 -1.44
CA SER A 52 16.14 2.67 -1.18
C SER A 52 15.53 1.27 -1.38
N HIS A 53 16.37 0.28 -1.68
CA HIS A 53 15.94 -1.09 -1.94
C HIS A 53 15.37 -1.78 -0.69
N GLY A 54 14.52 -2.79 -0.86
CA GLY A 54 14.00 -3.62 0.23
C GLY A 54 12.58 -3.22 0.67
N ILE A 55 12.32 -3.23 1.98
CA ILE A 55 10.97 -3.03 2.57
C ILE A 55 10.32 -1.72 2.12
N ALA A 56 11.11 -0.67 1.90
CA ALA A 56 10.62 0.62 1.41
C ALA A 56 9.87 0.50 0.06
N PHE A 57 10.28 -0.43 -0.81
CA PHE A 57 9.61 -0.67 -2.08
C PHE A 57 8.22 -1.30 -1.90
N GLU A 58 8.05 -2.19 -0.91
CA GLU A 58 6.75 -2.79 -0.62
C GLU A 58 5.78 -1.77 -0.03
N VAL A 59 6.24 -0.91 0.88
CA VAL A 59 5.43 0.19 1.42
C VAL A 59 5.04 1.17 0.32
N PHE A 60 5.97 1.50 -0.57
CA PHE A 60 5.71 2.33 -1.74
C PHE A 60 4.60 1.76 -2.62
N LEU A 61 4.66 0.46 -2.93
CA LEU A 61 3.64 -0.20 -3.74
C LEU A 61 2.27 -0.19 -3.06
N ASP A 62 2.20 -0.40 -1.75
CA ASP A 62 0.93 -0.34 -1.00
C ASP A 62 0.31 1.06 -1.07
N GLN A 63 1.09 2.09 -0.70
CA GLN A 63 0.62 3.47 -0.65
C GLN A 63 0.11 3.94 -2.01
N TRP A 64 0.89 3.71 -3.06
CA TRP A 64 0.55 4.20 -4.39
C TRP A 64 -0.52 3.37 -5.08
N TRP A 65 -0.65 2.08 -4.74
CA TRP A 65 -1.77 1.27 -5.19
C TRP A 65 -3.09 1.77 -4.60
N THR A 66 -3.14 2.11 -3.31
CA THR A 66 -4.33 2.74 -2.69
C THR A 66 -4.74 4.01 -3.43
N GLN A 67 -3.78 4.89 -3.75
CA GLN A 67 -4.09 6.10 -4.52
C GLN A 67 -4.60 5.81 -5.93
N ALA A 68 -4.04 4.80 -6.60
CA ALA A 68 -4.48 4.40 -7.94
C ALA A 68 -5.90 3.82 -7.95
N VAL A 69 -6.25 3.01 -6.94
CA VAL A 69 -7.59 2.46 -6.77
C VAL A 69 -8.62 3.57 -6.54
N VAL A 70 -8.29 4.54 -5.68
CA VAL A 70 -9.15 5.71 -5.42
C VAL A 70 -9.28 6.60 -6.66
N ASP A 71 -8.19 6.83 -7.39
CA ASP A 71 -8.21 7.65 -8.61
C ASP A 71 -8.98 6.98 -9.76
N ALA A 72 -9.08 5.64 -9.77
CA ALA A 72 -9.86 4.89 -10.75
C ALA A 72 -11.38 4.87 -10.48
N ALA A 73 -11.82 5.34 -9.31
CA ALA A 73 -13.23 5.39 -8.96
C ALA A 73 -13.98 6.49 -9.75
N PRO A 74 -15.20 6.22 -10.25
CA PRO A 74 -15.92 7.12 -11.15
C PRO A 74 -16.49 8.38 -10.47
N ASP A 75 -16.72 8.35 -9.16
CA ASP A 75 -17.35 9.44 -8.39
C ASP A 75 -16.94 9.41 -6.91
N GLU A 76 -17.36 10.42 -6.14
CA GLU A 76 -16.96 10.60 -4.74
C GLU A 76 -17.45 9.47 -3.83
N HIS A 77 -18.65 8.92 -4.08
CA HIS A 77 -19.15 7.81 -3.27
C HIS A 77 -18.35 6.53 -3.55
N ALA A 78 -18.03 6.28 -4.82
CA ALA A 78 -17.17 5.18 -5.21
C ALA A 78 -15.72 5.35 -4.71
N ARG A 79 -15.24 6.59 -4.53
CA ARG A 79 -13.91 6.89 -3.98
C ARG A 79 -13.79 6.48 -2.52
N GLU A 80 -14.83 6.71 -1.71
CA GLU A 80 -14.87 6.27 -0.31
C GLU A 80 -14.84 4.74 -0.22
N ALA A 81 -15.70 4.05 -0.97
CA ALA A 81 -15.71 2.58 -1.02
C ALA A 81 -14.38 2.00 -1.56
N ALA A 82 -13.74 2.68 -2.52
CA ALA A 82 -12.44 2.30 -3.05
C ALA A 82 -11.31 2.48 -2.03
N LEU A 83 -11.36 3.52 -1.21
CA LEU A 83 -10.40 3.75 -0.13
C LEU A 83 -10.53 2.68 0.96
N GLU A 84 -11.74 2.41 1.44
CA GLU A 84 -11.98 1.38 2.46
C GLU A 84 -11.52 -0.01 1.98
N PHE A 85 -11.83 -0.35 0.73
CA PHE A 85 -11.35 -1.57 0.10
C PHE A 85 -9.83 -1.64 0.02
N ALA A 86 -9.20 -0.56 -0.41
CA ALA A 86 -7.76 -0.54 -0.57
C ALA A 86 -7.03 -0.68 0.78
N ASP A 87 -7.50 0.04 1.81
CA ASP A 87 -6.94 -0.01 3.15
C ASP A 87 -7.10 -1.41 3.77
N LEU A 88 -8.26 -2.04 3.60
CA LEU A 88 -8.51 -3.40 4.10
C LEU A 88 -7.64 -4.44 3.37
N ALA A 89 -7.47 -4.32 2.04
CA ALA A 89 -6.60 -5.22 1.28
C ALA A 89 -5.13 -5.11 1.73
N VAL A 90 -4.64 -3.89 1.98
CA VAL A 90 -3.30 -3.67 2.53
C VAL A 90 -3.16 -4.24 3.94
N ALA A 91 -4.16 -4.02 4.81
CA ALA A 91 -4.19 -4.60 6.15
C ALA A 91 -4.11 -6.13 6.11
N TYR A 92 -4.89 -6.77 5.22
CA TYR A 92 -4.83 -8.21 5.04
C TYR A 92 -3.47 -8.69 4.55
N ARG A 93 -2.86 -8.00 3.58
CA ARG A 93 -1.50 -8.32 3.11
C ARG A 93 -0.48 -8.27 4.24
N ILE A 94 -0.52 -7.21 5.05
CA ILE A 94 0.40 -7.02 6.19
C ILE A 94 0.18 -8.09 7.25
N SER A 95 -1.07 -8.49 7.50
CA SER A 95 -1.41 -9.53 8.48
C SER A 95 -1.06 -10.96 8.02
N ALA A 96 -1.06 -11.19 6.70
CA ALA A 96 -0.86 -12.52 6.11
C ALA A 96 0.61 -12.78 5.71
N GLY A 97 1.39 -11.75 5.43
CA GLY A 97 2.84 -11.85 5.58
C GLY A 97 3.18 -11.94 7.06
N ASP A 98 4.31 -12.53 7.43
CA ASP A 98 5.01 -12.05 8.63
C ASP A 98 5.26 -10.55 8.35
N GLY A 99 4.31 -9.70 8.75
CA GLY A 99 4.39 -8.27 8.52
C GLY A 99 5.74 -7.79 9.03
N PRO A 100 6.34 -6.74 8.44
CA PRO A 100 7.62 -6.24 8.93
C PRO A 100 7.42 -5.91 10.40
N THR A 101 7.93 -6.77 11.27
CA THR A 101 8.09 -6.43 12.66
C THR A 101 9.29 -5.51 12.62
N LEU A 102 9.06 -4.26 12.20
CA LEU A 102 10.08 -3.23 12.23
C LEU A 102 10.59 -3.26 13.65
N SER A 103 11.85 -3.63 13.79
CA SER A 103 12.50 -3.50 15.09
C SER A 103 12.41 -2.03 15.50
N THR A 104 12.39 -1.74 16.80
CA THR A 104 12.41 -0.36 17.30
C THR A 104 13.49 0.46 16.59
N ALA A 105 14.66 -0.13 16.32
CA ALA A 105 15.77 0.51 15.62
C ALA A 105 15.47 0.92 14.16
N GLU A 106 14.61 0.18 13.44
CA GLU A 106 14.20 0.53 12.09
C GLU A 106 13.13 1.62 12.09
N VAL A 107 12.23 1.60 13.08
CA VAL A 107 11.26 2.70 13.30
C VAL A 107 12.00 4.00 13.60
N GLU A 108 12.96 3.98 14.52
CA GLU A 108 13.76 5.16 14.90
C GLU A 108 14.50 5.78 13.70
N GLN A 109 15.02 4.96 12.79
CA GLN A 109 15.67 5.43 11.56
C GLN A 109 14.70 6.05 10.56
N MET A 110 13.46 5.56 10.49
CA MET A 110 12.43 6.12 9.60
C MET A 110 11.88 7.46 10.11
N ILE A 111 11.74 7.64 11.44
CA ILE A 111 11.18 8.87 12.03
C ILE A 111 12.24 9.87 12.51
N GLY A 112 13.53 9.54 12.39
CA GLY A 112 14.64 10.39 12.83
C GLY A 112 14.66 10.66 14.34
N LEU A 113 14.04 9.78 15.13
CA LEU A 113 13.77 9.99 16.56
C LEU A 113 14.32 8.79 17.31
N HIS A 114 15.32 9.02 18.17
CA HIS A 114 15.94 7.96 18.99
C HIS A 114 15.14 7.83 20.29
N LEU A 115 14.37 6.76 20.44
CA LEU A 115 13.59 6.48 21.64
C LEU A 115 14.42 5.62 22.58
N SER A 116 15.45 6.23 23.16
CA SER A 116 16.19 5.61 24.26
C SER A 116 15.23 5.31 25.41
N ALA A 117 14.89 4.04 25.60
CA ALA A 117 14.23 3.56 26.80
C ALA A 117 15.18 3.80 27.98
N GLY A 118 14.91 4.86 28.75
CA GLY A 118 15.55 5.08 30.03
C GLY A 118 15.13 3.98 31.00
N ALA A 119 15.99 2.99 31.18
CA ALA A 119 15.96 2.12 32.34
C ALA A 119 16.71 2.82 33.48
N GLN A 120 15.97 3.23 34.51
CA GLN A 120 16.47 3.32 35.88
C GLN A 120 15.65 2.35 36.73
#